data_AF-A0AAV2NC29-F1
#
_entry.id   AF-A0AAV2NC29-F1
#
_cell.length_a   1.000
_cell.length_b   1.000
_cell.length_c   1.000
_cell.angle_alpha   90.00
_cell.angle_beta   90.00
_cell.angle_gamma   90.00
#
_symmetry.space_group_name_H-M   'P 1'
#
loop_
_entity.id
_entity.type
_entity.pdbx_description
1 polymer ?
#
loop_
_entity_poly.entity_id
_entity_poly.type
_entity_poly.pdbx_seq_one_letter_code
_entity_poly.pdbx_strand_id
1 'polypeptide(L)'
;MASYSVIWPTANLLQQKIMGKEEFDYTEAVRFSLYGSLYVAPTLYCWLKCASYLWPKANLKSAITKALVEQVTYSPAAMCSFFFGMSFLELKPVSECIEEVKIKFWPTYKVAICVWPILQTINFALIPERNRVVYVSVCSLVWTCFLAYMKASAAKRKEKDLGINDINPKIMLENKAQSNVRTGHMQIPLLR
;
A
#
# COMPACT_ATOMS: atom_id res chain seq x y z
N MET A 1 -7.44 -2.82 -20.94
CA MET A 1 -8.51 -2.84 -19.92
C MET A 1 -8.73 -4.26 -19.39
N ALA A 2 -9.03 -5.26 -20.24
CA ALA A 2 -9.19 -6.67 -19.82
C ALA A 2 -7.93 -7.32 -19.22
N SER A 3 -6.73 -6.86 -19.58
CA SER A 3 -5.48 -7.37 -19.00
C SER A 3 -5.34 -6.99 -17.51
N TYR A 4 -5.81 -5.80 -17.10
CA TYR A 4 -5.74 -5.35 -15.70
C TYR A 4 -6.72 -6.08 -14.79
N SER A 5 -7.90 -6.47 -15.30
CA SER A 5 -8.88 -7.27 -14.55
C SER A 5 -8.42 -8.71 -14.26
N VAL A 6 -7.35 -9.19 -14.91
CA VAL A 6 -6.77 -10.51 -14.65
C VAL A 6 -5.49 -10.38 -13.83
N ILE A 7 -4.62 -9.43 -14.19
CA ILE A 7 -3.31 -9.26 -13.54
C ILE A 7 -3.47 -8.86 -12.07
N TRP A 8 -4.34 -7.90 -11.76
CA TRP A 8 -4.49 -7.38 -10.40
C TRP A 8 -5.04 -8.39 -9.39
N PRO A 9 -6.14 -9.12 -9.67
CA PRO A 9 -6.60 -10.17 -8.76
C PRO A 9 -5.60 -11.33 -8.69
N THR A 10 -4.94 -11.70 -9.79
CA THR A 10 -3.91 -12.77 -9.77
C THR A 10 -2.72 -12.38 -8.88
N ALA A 11 -2.27 -11.12 -8.94
CA ALA A 11 -1.23 -10.59 -8.07
C ALA A 11 -1.61 -10.70 -6.58
N ASN A 12 -2.85 -10.33 -6.27
CA ASN A 12 -3.37 -10.36 -4.92
C ASN A 12 -3.49 -11.80 -4.41
N LEU A 13 -4.05 -12.73 -5.20
CA LEU A 13 -4.13 -14.15 -4.82
C LEU A 13 -2.74 -14.78 -4.64
N LEU A 14 -1.78 -14.46 -5.52
CA LEU A 14 -0.40 -14.92 -5.38
C LEU A 14 0.25 -14.40 -4.10
N GLN A 15 0.00 -13.13 -3.76
CA GLN A 15 0.47 -12.55 -2.52
C GLN A 15 -0.16 -13.20 -1.29
N GLN A 16 -1.47 -13.45 -1.29
CA GLN A 16 -2.14 -14.17 -0.21
C GLN A 16 -1.54 -15.57 0.00
N LYS A 17 -1.18 -16.26 -1.10
CA LYS A 17 -0.49 -17.55 -1.07
C LYS A 17 0.92 -17.45 -0.46
N ILE A 18 1.71 -16.45 -0.86
CA ILE A 18 3.06 -16.21 -0.31
C ILE A 18 3.00 -15.89 1.18
N MET A 19 1.95 -15.19 1.62
CA MET A 19 1.72 -14.85 3.02
C MET A 19 1.20 -16.02 3.87
N GLY A 20 0.94 -17.18 3.26
CA GLY A 20 0.47 -18.37 3.97
C GLY A 20 -0.91 -18.19 4.62
N LYS A 21 -1.79 -17.37 4.03
CA LYS A 21 -3.19 -17.31 4.50
C LYS A 21 -3.82 -18.69 4.31
N GLU A 22 -4.44 -19.23 5.37
CA GLU A 22 -5.13 -20.53 5.34
C GLU A 22 -6.36 -20.51 4.42
N GLU A 23 -7.02 -19.35 4.31
CA GLU A 23 -8.13 -19.12 3.40
C GLU A 23 -7.85 -17.92 2.49
N PHE A 24 -8.16 -18.09 1.19
CA PHE A 24 -8.05 -17.00 0.22
C PHE A 24 -9.19 -16.00 0.40
N ASP A 25 -8.84 -14.73 0.56
CA ASP A 25 -9.76 -13.61 0.51
C ASP A 25 -10.05 -13.23 -0.95
N TYR A 26 -11.01 -13.94 -1.55
CA TYR A 26 -11.49 -13.65 -2.89
C TYR A 26 -12.18 -12.28 -2.98
N THR A 27 -12.73 -11.76 -1.87
CA THR A 27 -13.36 -10.44 -1.83
C THR A 27 -12.31 -9.35 -2.04
N GLU A 28 -11.15 -9.49 -1.41
CA GLU A 28 -9.98 -8.64 -1.65
C GLU A 28 -9.56 -8.70 -3.13
N ALA A 29 -9.44 -9.90 -3.71
CA ALA A 29 -9.09 -10.06 -5.11
C ALA A 29 -10.09 -9.37 -6.07
N VAL A 30 -11.40 -9.45 -5.78
CA VAL A 30 -12.44 -8.76 -6.56
C VAL A 30 -12.30 -7.24 -6.46
N ARG A 31 -12.02 -6.68 -5.28
CA ARG A 31 -11.75 -5.24 -5.11
C ARG A 31 -10.54 -4.80 -5.94
N PHE A 32 -9.46 -5.58 -5.94
CA PHE A 32 -8.28 -5.33 -6.78
C PHE A 32 -8.61 -5.39 -8.27
N SER A 33 -9.46 -6.33 -8.68
CA SER A 33 -9.94 -6.43 -10.06
C SER A 33 -10.74 -5.20 -10.49
N LEU A 34 -11.75 -4.81 -9.70
CA LEU A 34 -12.58 -3.63 -9.96
C LEU A 34 -11.75 -2.34 -10.02
N TYR A 35 -10.84 -2.15 -9.06
CA TYR A 35 -9.97 -0.99 -9.03
C TYR A 35 -9.02 -0.97 -10.24
N GLY A 36 -8.41 -2.11 -10.56
CA GLY A 36 -7.52 -2.26 -11.72
C GLY A 36 -8.22 -1.97 -13.05
N SER A 37 -9.45 -2.46 -13.24
CA SER A 37 -10.17 -2.33 -14.51
C SER A 37 -10.87 -0.98 -14.69
N LEU A 38 -11.49 -0.45 -13.63
CA LEU A 38 -12.35 0.74 -13.72
C LEU A 38 -11.59 2.04 -13.43
N TYR A 39 -10.52 1.99 -12.64
CA TYR A 39 -9.77 3.17 -12.26
C TYR A 39 -8.37 3.19 -12.88
N VAL A 40 -7.57 2.15 -12.67
CA VAL A 40 -6.17 2.13 -13.12
C VAL A 40 -6.08 2.11 -14.63
N ALA A 41 -6.85 1.26 -15.32
CA ALA A 41 -6.75 1.14 -16.77
C ALA A 41 -7.13 2.43 -17.53
N PRO A 42 -8.24 3.15 -17.20
CA PRO A 42 -8.56 4.42 -17.85
C PRO A 42 -7.57 5.54 -17.51
N THR A 43 -7.14 5.63 -16.24
CA THR A 43 -6.21 6.70 -15.81
C THR A 43 -4.84 6.51 -16.46
N LEU A 44 -4.36 5.27 -16.54
CA LEU A 44 -3.12 4.94 -17.24
C LEU A 44 -3.23 5.21 -18.74
N TYR A 45 -4.35 4.85 -19.37
CA TYR A 45 -4.58 5.16 -20.78
C TYR A 45 -4.56 6.67 -21.06
N CYS A 46 -5.20 7.45 -20.18
CA CYS A 46 -5.16 8.92 -20.24
C CYS A 46 -3.74 9.45 -20.11
N TRP A 47 -2.97 8.96 -19.12
CA TRP A 47 -1.57 9.33 -18.95
C TRP A 47 -0.72 9.02 -20.19
N LEU A 48 -0.83 7.80 -20.74
CA LEU A 48 -0.09 7.40 -21.94
C LEU A 48 -0.44 8.28 -23.15
N LYS A 49 -1.71 8.66 -23.31
CA LYS A 49 -2.16 9.59 -24.35
C LYS A 49 -1.57 10.99 -24.14
N CYS A 50 -1.67 11.55 -22.93
CA CYS A 50 -1.11 12.85 -22.57
C CYS A 50 0.42 12.88 -22.78
N ALA A 51 1.13 11.85 -22.33
CA ALA A 51 2.57 11.73 -22.50
C ALA A 51 2.97 11.64 -23.98
N SER A 52 2.17 10.95 -24.80
CA SER A 52 2.39 10.86 -26.25
C SER A 52 2.13 12.19 -26.96
N TYR A 53 1.16 12.98 -26.49
CA TYR A 53 0.85 14.29 -27.05
C TYR A 53 1.88 15.35 -26.66
N LEU A 54 2.26 15.41 -25.38
CA LEU A 54 3.24 16.37 -24.85
C LEU A 54 4.66 16.08 -25.36
N TRP A 55 4.98 14.81 -25.60
CA TRP A 55 6.28 14.38 -26.09
C TRP A 55 6.13 13.39 -27.25
N PRO A 56 5.87 13.89 -28.47
CA PRO A 56 5.62 13.04 -29.64
C PRO A 56 6.89 12.40 -30.23
N LYS A 57 8.08 12.87 -29.83
CA LYS A 57 9.35 12.35 -30.36
C LYS A 57 9.73 11.02 -29.70
N ALA A 58 10.05 10.01 -30.51
CA ALA A 58 10.46 8.68 -30.06
C ALA A 58 11.99 8.59 -29.86
N ASN A 59 12.56 9.49 -29.06
CA ASN A 59 14.00 9.53 -28.77
C ASN A 59 14.29 9.33 -27.28
N LEU A 60 15.47 8.79 -26.96
CA LEU A 60 15.85 8.39 -25.60
C LEU A 60 15.67 9.50 -24.57
N LYS A 61 16.01 10.75 -24.95
CA LYS A 61 15.80 11.93 -24.11
C LYS A 61 14.33 12.13 -23.78
N SER A 62 13.42 11.97 -24.75
CA SER A 62 11.98 12.05 -24.52
C SER A 62 11.47 10.92 -23.64
N ALA A 63 11.97 9.69 -23.80
CA ALA A 63 11.62 8.57 -22.93
C ALA A 63 12.05 8.82 -21.48
N ILE A 64 13.26 9.32 -21.25
CA ILE A 64 13.75 9.68 -19.92
C ILE A 64 12.92 10.82 -19.32
N THR A 65 12.61 11.87 -20.08
CA THR A 65 11.75 12.96 -19.60
C THR A 65 10.36 12.46 -19.24
N LYS A 66 9.72 11.63 -20.07
CA LYS A 66 8.42 11.01 -19.75
C LYS A 66 8.49 10.22 -18.45
N ALA A 67 9.52 9.37 -18.28
CA ALA A 67 9.69 8.57 -17.07
C ALA A 67 9.90 9.41 -15.82
N LEU A 68 10.70 10.48 -15.90
CA LEU A 68 10.90 11.40 -14.77
C LEU A 68 9.62 12.14 -14.41
N VAL A 69 8.90 12.65 -15.41
CA VAL A 69 7.62 13.36 -15.16
C VAL A 69 6.60 12.38 -14.59
N GLU A 70 6.51 11.15 -15.12
CA GLU A 70 5.64 10.09 -14.60
C GLU A 70 5.93 9.80 -13.13
N GLN A 71 7.22 9.66 -12.77
CA GLN A 71 7.64 9.37 -11.40
C GLN A 71 7.32 10.47 -10.40
N VAL A 72 7.24 11.74 -10.85
CA VAL A 72 6.97 12.89 -9.98
C VAL A 72 5.49 13.29 -9.98
N THR A 73 4.73 12.93 -11.02
CA THR A 73 3.32 13.33 -11.18
C THR A 73 2.37 12.14 -11.02
N TYR A 74 2.37 11.24 -12.00
CA TYR A 74 1.43 10.13 -12.08
C TYR A 74 1.69 9.07 -11.00
N SER A 75 2.93 8.65 -10.78
CA SER A 75 3.29 7.65 -9.77
C SER A 75 2.80 8.00 -8.36
N PRO A 76 3.09 9.20 -7.80
CA PRO A 76 2.60 9.56 -6.48
C PRO A 76 1.08 9.70 -6.43
N ALA A 77 0.45 10.27 -7.48
CA ALA A 77 -1.00 10.37 -7.56
C ALA A 77 -1.68 8.98 -7.61
N ALA A 78 -1.14 8.05 -8.40
CA ALA A 78 -1.61 6.68 -8.51
C ALA A 78 -1.43 5.89 -7.21
N MET A 79 -0.30 6.09 -6.50
CA MET A 79 -0.08 5.47 -5.18
C MET A 79 -1.07 5.97 -4.13
N CYS A 80 -1.27 7.29 -4.04
CA CYS A 80 -2.27 7.88 -3.15
C CYS A 80 -3.66 7.34 -3.47
N SER A 81 -4.03 7.31 -4.75
CA SER A 81 -5.32 6.82 -5.21
C SER A 81 -5.49 5.32 -4.96
N PHE A 82 -4.42 4.53 -5.02
CA PHE A 82 -4.45 3.10 -4.73
C PHE A 82 -4.71 2.86 -3.26
N PHE A 83 -3.93 3.46 -2.36
CA PHE A 83 -4.15 3.28 -0.93
C PHE A 83 -5.52 3.82 -0.50
N PHE A 84 -5.88 5.01 -0.94
CA PHE A 84 -7.19 5.59 -0.65
C PHE A 84 -8.34 4.74 -1.21
N GLY A 85 -8.29 4.42 -2.51
CA GLY A 85 -9.35 3.69 -3.19
C GLY A 85 -9.51 2.27 -2.65
N MET A 86 -8.42 1.58 -2.33
CA MET A 86 -8.48 0.25 -1.74
C MET A 86 -9.03 0.27 -0.31
N SER A 87 -8.71 1.28 0.51
CA SER A 87 -9.28 1.44 1.85
C SER A 87 -10.75 1.86 1.81
N PHE A 88 -11.12 2.67 0.82
CA PHE A 88 -12.50 3.06 0.58
C PHE A 88 -13.36 1.86 0.13
N LEU A 89 -12.83 0.98 -0.72
CA LEU A 89 -13.47 -0.29 -1.10
C LEU A 89 -13.54 -1.32 0.04
N GLU A 90 -12.78 -1.12 1.12
CA GLU A 90 -12.91 -1.85 2.38
C GLU A 90 -13.98 -1.25 3.31
N LEU A 91 -14.70 -0.21 2.85
CA LEU A 91 -15.74 0.50 3.62
C LEU A 91 -15.21 1.20 4.88
N LYS A 92 -13.92 1.58 4.90
CA LYS A 92 -13.34 2.37 5.98
C LYS A 92 -13.79 3.83 5.93
N PRO A 93 -13.88 4.53 7.08
CA PRO A 93 -14.16 5.96 7.08
C PRO A 93 -13.07 6.75 6.35
N VAL A 94 -13.45 7.88 5.77
CA VAL A 94 -12.56 8.72 4.94
C VAL A 94 -11.34 9.21 5.74
N SER A 95 -11.50 9.49 7.03
CA SER A 95 -10.41 9.84 7.94
C SER A 95 -9.33 8.77 7.98
N GLU A 96 -9.72 7.50 8.12
CA GLU A 96 -8.80 6.36 8.13
C GLU A 96 -8.17 6.10 6.76
N CYS A 97 -8.91 6.35 5.68
CA CYS A 97 -8.36 6.24 4.32
C CYS A 97 -7.22 7.26 4.10
N ILE A 98 -7.40 8.51 4.54
CA ILE A 98 -6.38 9.56 4.43
C ILE A 98 -5.17 9.23 5.31
N GLU A 99 -5.41 8.75 6.53
CA GLU A 99 -4.34 8.36 7.44
C GLU A 99 -3.53 7.18 6.90
N GLU A 100 -4.21 6.19 6.30
CA GLU A 100 -3.58 5.05 5.65
C GLU A 100 -2.67 5.48 4.49
N VAL A 101 -3.10 6.44 3.67
CA VAL A 101 -2.26 7.06 2.64
C VAL A 101 -1.05 7.75 3.26
N LYS A 102 -1.21 8.60 4.28
CA LYS A 102 -0.09 9.33 4.90
C LYS A 102 0.98 8.40 5.46
N ILE A 103 0.56 7.31 6.10
CA ILE A 103 1.47 6.34 6.72
C ILE A 103 2.18 5.50 5.64
N LYS A 104 1.47 5.06 4.60
CA LYS A 104 2.00 4.11 3.61
C LYS A 104 2.68 4.76 2.42
N PHE A 105 2.33 6.00 2.09
CA PHE A 105 2.84 6.71 0.92
C PHE A 105 4.35 6.85 0.95
N TRP A 106 4.91 7.48 1.99
CA TRP A 106 6.34 7.73 2.11
C TRP A 106 7.23 6.48 2.08
N PRO A 107 6.96 5.42 2.88
CA PRO A 107 7.78 4.21 2.82
C PRO A 107 7.68 3.53 1.46
N THR A 108 6.49 3.50 0.85
CA THR A 108 6.28 2.93 -0.48
C THR A 108 7.02 3.72 -1.56
N TYR A 109 6.91 5.05 -1.53
CA TYR A 109 7.54 5.95 -2.51
C TYR A 109 9.07 5.88 -2.45
N LYS A 110 9.65 5.78 -1.25
CA LYS A 110 11.10 5.59 -1.07
C LYS A 110 11.60 4.29 -1.69
N VAL A 111 10.85 3.18 -1.55
CA VAL A 111 11.22 1.92 -2.21
C VAL A 111 11.02 2.05 -3.72
N ALA A 112 9.93 2.68 -4.15
CA ALA A 112 9.61 2.84 -5.55
C ALA A 112 10.69 3.63 -6.32
N ILE A 113 11.17 4.74 -5.76
CA ILE A 113 12.18 5.58 -6.42
C ILE A 113 13.54 4.88 -6.51
N CYS A 114 13.81 3.88 -5.67
CA CYS A 114 15.03 3.07 -5.76
C CYS A 114 14.87 1.88 -6.72
N VAL A 115 13.71 1.21 -6.69
CA VAL A 115 13.47 -0.03 -7.42
C VAL A 115 13.10 0.22 -8.88
N TRP A 116 12.20 1.17 -9.15
CA TRP A 116 11.68 1.41 -10.50
C TRP A 116 12.74 1.88 -11.51
N PRO A 117 13.69 2.77 -11.17
CA PRO A 117 14.75 3.13 -12.11
C PRO A 117 15.59 1.93 -12.51
N ILE A 118 15.96 1.05 -11.56
CA ILE A 118 16.74 -0.16 -11.84
C ILE A 118 15.97 -1.10 -12.76
N LEU A 119 14.69 -1.34 -12.46
CA LEU A 119 13.82 -2.19 -13.29
C LEU A 119 13.63 -1.62 -14.69
N GLN A 120 13.42 -0.30 -14.82
CA GLN A 120 13.29 0.37 -16.11
C GLN A 120 14.60 0.37 -16.89
N THR A 121 15.75 0.53 -16.23
CA THR A 121 17.06 0.40 -16.88
C THR A 121 17.24 -0.99 -17.47
N ILE A 122 16.92 -2.06 -16.73
CA ILE A 122 16.94 -3.44 -17.23
C ILE A 122 15.97 -3.60 -18.41
N ASN A 123 14.76 -3.06 -18.28
CA ASN A 123 13.74 -3.12 -19.32
C ASN A 123 14.20 -2.48 -20.65
N PHE A 124 14.80 -1.29 -20.60
CA PHE A 124 15.25 -0.60 -21.81
C PHE A 124 16.58 -1.11 -22.34
N ALA A 125 17.47 -1.63 -21.48
CA ALA A 125 18.81 -2.09 -21.86
C ALA A 125 18.82 -3.55 -22.35
N LEU A 126 18.03 -4.44 -21.74
CA LEU A 126 18.12 -5.88 -21.97
C LEU A 126 16.87 -6.47 -22.65
N ILE A 127 15.70 -5.84 -22.52
CA ILE A 127 14.44 -6.42 -23.00
C ILE A 127 14.09 -5.89 -24.41
N PRO A 128 13.87 -6.78 -25.40
CA PRO A 128 13.41 -6.41 -26.73
C PRO A 128 12.08 -5.65 -26.65
N GLU A 129 11.88 -4.67 -27.54
CA GLU A 129 10.72 -3.76 -27.51
C GLU A 129 9.37 -4.47 -27.38
N ARG A 130 9.18 -5.57 -28.11
CA ARG A 130 7.97 -6.40 -28.09
C ARG A 130 7.68 -7.01 -26.70
N ASN A 131 8.70 -7.22 -25.88
CA ASN A 131 8.61 -7.92 -24.60
C ASN A 131 8.63 -6.95 -23.40
N ARG A 132 8.88 -5.65 -23.61
CA ARG A 132 8.96 -4.66 -22.52
C ARG A 132 7.68 -4.58 -21.70
N VAL A 133 6.53 -4.66 -22.36
CA VAL A 133 5.22 -4.67 -21.69
C VAL A 133 5.05 -5.89 -20.80
N VAL A 134 5.52 -7.06 -21.24
CA VAL A 134 5.45 -8.31 -20.46
C VAL A 134 6.39 -8.22 -19.25
N TYR A 135 7.63 -7.77 -19.44
CA TYR A 135 8.57 -7.57 -18.34
C TYR A 135 8.03 -6.61 -17.28
N VAL A 136 7.54 -5.43 -17.69
CA VAL A 136 6.94 -4.45 -16.78
C VAL A 136 5.73 -5.05 -16.09
N SER A 137 4.90 -5.84 -16.78
CA SER A 137 3.75 -6.50 -16.15
C SER A 137 4.17 -7.49 -15.06
N VAL A 138 5.25 -8.25 -15.25
CA VAL A 138 5.82 -9.15 -14.23
C VAL A 138 6.40 -8.37 -13.05
N CYS A 139 7.15 -7.30 -13.31
CA CYS A 139 7.63 -6.40 -12.27
C CYS A 139 6.49 -5.74 -11.49
N SER A 140 5.42 -5.33 -12.18
CA SER A 140 4.20 -4.80 -11.59
C SER A 140 3.50 -5.85 -10.73
N LEU A 141 3.47 -7.13 -11.12
CA LEU A 141 2.96 -8.20 -10.25
C LEU A 141 3.73 -8.25 -8.93
N VAL A 142 5.07 -8.29 -9.00
CA VAL A 142 5.92 -8.30 -7.79
C VAL A 142 5.70 -7.04 -6.95
N TRP A 143 5.56 -5.88 -7.58
CA TRP A 143 5.28 -4.61 -6.92
C TRP A 143 3.91 -4.62 -6.23
N THR A 144 2.87 -5.16 -6.87
CA THR A 144 1.54 -5.30 -6.27
C THR A 144 1.57 -6.25 -5.09
N CYS A 145 2.34 -7.35 -5.15
CA CYS A 145 2.55 -8.22 -3.99
C CYS A 145 3.23 -7.47 -2.84
N PHE A 146 4.26 -6.64 -3.13
CA PHE A 146 4.91 -5.80 -2.12
C PHE A 146 3.95 -4.77 -1.51
N LEU A 147 3.15 -4.08 -2.34
CA LEU A 147 2.15 -3.12 -1.87
C LEU A 147 1.12 -3.77 -0.96
N ALA A 148 0.63 -4.95 -1.32
CA ALA A 148 -0.35 -5.65 -0.54
C ALA A 148 0.28 -6.23 0.75
N TYR A 149 1.56 -6.64 0.73
CA TYR A 149 2.31 -6.98 1.95
C TYR A 149 2.47 -5.78 2.88
N MET A 150 2.85 -4.61 2.35
CA MET A 150 2.92 -3.36 3.10
C MET A 150 1.56 -2.98 3.67
N LYS A 151 0.47 -3.27 2.93
CA LYS A 151 -0.90 -3.02 3.37
C LYS A 151 -1.24 -3.86 4.60
N ALA A 152 -0.98 -5.16 4.54
CA ALA A 152 -1.26 -6.10 5.61
C ALA A 152 -0.36 -5.91 6.84
N SER A 153 0.92 -5.58 6.63
CA SER A 153 1.88 -5.37 7.71
C SER A 153 1.54 -4.14 8.56
N ALA A 154 1.04 -3.07 7.95
CA ALA A 154 0.57 -1.90 8.67
C ALA A 154 -0.71 -2.19 9.48
N ALA A 155 -1.61 -3.04 8.98
CA ALA A 155 -2.80 -3.47 9.72
C ALA A 155 -2.41 -4.24 10.99
N LYS A 156 -1.49 -5.21 10.88
CA LYS A 156 -0.94 -5.95 12.03
C LYS A 156 -0.24 -5.05 13.06
N ARG A 157 0.45 -3.99 12.61
CA ARG A 157 1.06 -3.00 13.51
C ARG A 157 0.02 -2.19 14.28
N LYS A 158 -1.03 -1.71 13.60
CA LYS A 158 -2.12 -0.94 14.22
C LYS A 158 -2.85 -1.79 15.27
N GLU A 159 -3.05 -3.08 15.00
CA GLU A 159 -3.65 -4.05 15.94
C GLU A 159 -2.75 -4.32 17.16
N LYS A 160 -1.43 -4.44 16.95
CA LYS A 160 -0.46 -4.60 18.05
C LYS A 160 -0.37 -3.34 18.93
N ASP A 161 -0.42 -2.16 18.34
CA ASP A 161 -0.39 -0.89 19.08
C ASP A 161 -1.70 -0.65 19.85
N LEU A 162 -2.86 -1.02 19.29
CA LEU A 162 -4.13 -1.02 20.02
C LEU A 162 -4.15 -2.04 21.16
N GLY A 163 -3.64 -3.25 20.94
CA GLY A 163 -3.51 -4.28 21.97
C GLY A 163 -2.56 -3.91 23.11
N ILE A 164 -1.48 -3.18 22.85
CA ILE A 164 -0.56 -2.67 23.89
C ILE A 164 -1.17 -1.46 24.62
N ASN A 165 -1.90 -0.60 23.91
CA ASN A 165 -2.52 0.60 24.49
C ASN A 165 -3.80 0.32 25.28
N ASP A 166 -4.50 -0.80 25.08
CA ASP A 166 -5.63 -1.21 25.93
C ASP A 166 -5.18 -1.90 27.23
N ILE A 167 -4.00 -2.52 27.21
CA ILE A 167 -3.39 -3.16 28.39
C ILE A 167 -2.86 -2.09 29.37
N ASN A 168 -2.24 -1.01 28.86
CA ASN A 168 -1.62 0.01 29.70
C ASN A 168 -2.59 0.76 30.65
N PRO A 169 -3.78 1.24 30.24
CA PRO A 169 -4.72 1.91 31.14
C PRO A 169 -5.37 0.92 32.12
N LYS A 170 -5.64 -0.33 31.73
CA LYS A 170 -6.17 -1.34 32.66
C LYS A 170 -5.15 -1.70 33.74
N ILE A 171 -3.89 -1.97 33.35
CA ILE A 171 -2.81 -2.27 34.30
C ILE A 171 -2.51 -1.04 35.18
N MET A 172 -2.57 0.18 34.64
CA MET A 172 -2.41 1.40 35.43
C MET A 172 -3.55 1.62 36.42
N LEU A 173 -4.81 1.36 36.03
CA LEU A 173 -5.98 1.45 36.91
C LEU A 173 -5.95 0.38 38.00
N GLU A 174 -5.54 -0.85 37.66
CA GLU A 174 -5.43 -1.97 38.59
C GLU A 174 -4.28 -1.74 39.60
N ASN A 175 -3.12 -1.27 39.13
CA ASN A 175 -2.01 -0.89 40.00
C ASN A 175 -2.36 0.31 40.91
N LYS A 176 -3.13 1.29 40.40
CA LYS A 176 -3.58 2.45 41.19
C LYS A 176 -4.67 2.08 42.21
N ALA A 177 -5.53 1.12 41.87
CA ALA A 177 -6.51 0.55 42.80
C ALA A 177 -5.81 -0.25 43.91
N GLN A 178 -4.83 -1.09 43.56
CA GLN A 178 -4.02 -1.83 44.53
C GLN A 178 -3.16 -0.92 45.41
N SER A 179 -2.60 0.17 44.87
CA SER A 179 -1.85 1.15 45.67
C SER A 179 -2.75 1.87 46.66
N ASN A 180 -3.96 2.30 46.25
CA ASN A 180 -4.90 2.97 47.15
C ASN A 180 -5.41 2.06 48.27
N VAL A 181 -5.67 0.78 47.99
CA VAL A 181 -6.03 -0.20 49.01
C VAL A 181 -4.88 -0.41 50.00
N ARG A 182 -3.63 -0.49 49.52
CA ARG A 182 -2.45 -0.68 50.36
C ARG A 182 -2.16 0.53 51.26
N THR A 183 -2.43 1.76 50.78
CA THR A 183 -2.28 2.98 51.58
C THR A 183 -3.46 3.19 52.55
N GLY A 184 -4.67 2.73 52.20
CA GLY A 184 -5.84 2.76 53.09
C GLY A 184 -5.74 1.82 54.30
N HIS A 185 -5.05 0.69 54.16
CA HIS A 185 -4.76 -0.23 55.27
C HIS A 185 -3.61 0.23 56.18
N MET A 186 -2.92 1.33 55.86
CA MET A 186 -1.82 1.89 56.66
C MET A 186 -2.27 3.10 57.51
N GLN A 187 -3.57 3.27 57.73
CA GLN A 187 -4.11 4.14 58.78
C GLN A 187 -4.51 3.26 59.97
N ILE A 188 -3.50 2.87 60.76
CA ILE A 188 -3.69 2.27 62.08
C ILE A 188 -4.37 3.35 62.97
N PRO A 189 -5.47 3.06 63.67
CA PRO A 189 -6.04 3.99 64.63
C PRO A 189 -5.04 4.14 65.78
N LEU A 190 -4.41 5.32 65.90
CA LEU A 190 -3.74 5.70 67.13
C LEU A 190 -4.81 5.87 68.21
N LEU A 191 -4.96 4.81 69.00
CA LEU A 191 -5.68 4.78 70.27
C LEU A 191 -4.91 5.61 71.30
N ARG A 192 -5.66 6.53 71.92
CA ARG A 192 -5.36 7.35 73.11
C ARG A 192 -4.51 8.59 72.93
#